data_AF-A0A6I6GEN6-F1
#
_entry.id   AF-A0A6I6GEN6-F1
#
_cell.length_a   1.000
_cell.length_b   1.000
_cell.length_c   1.000
_cell.angle_alpha   90.00
_cell.angle_beta   90.00
_cell.angle_gamma   90.00
#
_symmetry.space_group_name_H-M   'P 1'
#
loop_
_entity.id
_entity.type
_entity.pdbx_description
1 polymer ?
#
loop_
_entity_poly.entity_id
_entity_poly.type
_entity_poly.pdbx_seq_one_letter_code
_entity_poly.pdbx_strand_id
1 'polypeptide(L)'
;MTTTRIRPCGEAALMLDCADLSAAVELARRVEQRCPEAVDVVAGARTVLVTARDATALPALRGRLEELLARDTRAAPAERPPGGTHDSGHHDGGRVRDVVLDVRYDGPDLSEVADLAELSTDALIRRHQAITWRAAFGGFAPGFFYLVDERDLTGDGTVSRGDRAATGANGGRAPAGGRPPERLPVVPRLGAPRPRVPAGSVGLADRFCAVYPGASPGGWRLIGTTDAPLWDPDRPEPALLAPGDRVRFRSVHPQGGSR
;
A
#
# COMPACT_ATOMS: atom_id res chain seq x y z
N MET A 1 15.97 3.17 17.35
CA MET A 1 15.31 1.93 16.90
C MET A 1 14.12 1.69 17.81
N THR A 2 12.90 1.81 17.30
CA THR A 2 11.69 1.60 18.11
C THR A 2 11.46 0.10 18.25
N THR A 3 11.55 -0.42 19.48
CA THR A 3 11.28 -1.84 19.75
C THR A 3 9.84 -2.17 19.39
N THR A 4 9.64 -3.15 18.51
CA THR A 4 8.33 -3.70 18.16
C THR A 4 7.64 -4.20 19.43
N ARG A 5 6.46 -3.65 19.77
CA ARG A 5 5.71 -4.03 20.98
C ARG A 5 4.58 -5.00 20.61
N ILE A 6 4.47 -6.10 21.33
CA ILE A 6 3.39 -7.09 21.16
C ILE A 6 2.32 -6.88 22.24
N ARG A 7 1.09 -6.59 21.84
CA ARG A 7 -0.07 -6.39 22.73
C ARG A 7 -1.16 -7.43 22.46
N PRO A 8 -1.92 -7.87 23.46
CA PRO A 8 -3.12 -8.67 23.23
C PRO A 8 -4.17 -7.86 22.45
N CYS A 9 -4.92 -8.54 21.58
CA CYS A 9 -6.04 -7.97 20.84
C CYS A 9 -7.18 -9.00 20.82
N GLY A 10 -8.12 -8.87 21.76
CA GLY A 10 -9.12 -9.91 22.01
C GLY A 10 -8.53 -11.17 22.67
N GLU A 11 -9.25 -12.27 22.59
CA GLU A 11 -8.92 -13.52 23.31
C GLU A 11 -7.91 -14.41 22.57
N ALA A 12 -7.81 -14.28 21.26
CA ALA A 12 -7.02 -15.18 20.41
C ALA A 12 -6.14 -14.45 19.38
N ALA A 13 -5.85 -13.15 19.55
CA ALA A 13 -4.96 -12.44 18.63
C ALA A 13 -3.97 -11.50 19.33
N LEU A 14 -2.89 -11.18 18.61
CA LEU A 14 -1.82 -10.29 19.04
C LEU A 14 -1.66 -9.16 18.03
N MET A 15 -1.49 -7.94 18.54
CA MET A 15 -1.21 -6.74 17.76
C MET A 15 0.25 -6.33 17.96
N LEU A 16 1.00 -6.25 16.86
CA LEU A 16 2.40 -5.85 16.85
C LEU A 16 2.51 -4.41 16.33
N ASP A 17 3.13 -3.53 17.11
CA ASP A 17 3.41 -2.14 16.72
C ASP A 17 4.67 -2.04 15.87
N CYS A 18 4.59 -1.40 14.70
CA CYS A 18 5.70 -1.23 13.76
C CYS A 18 6.17 0.23 13.69
N ALA A 19 7.46 0.40 13.37
CA ALA A 19 8.05 1.73 13.21
C ALA A 19 7.37 2.53 12.08
N ASP A 20 7.13 1.87 10.95
CA ASP A 20 6.52 2.43 9.75
C ASP A 20 5.83 1.33 8.91
N LEU A 21 5.32 1.73 7.75
CA LEU A 21 4.62 0.86 6.81
C LEU A 21 5.53 -0.25 6.24
N SER A 22 6.76 0.09 5.87
CA SER A 22 7.69 -0.88 5.29
C SER A 22 8.00 -1.97 6.30
N ALA A 23 8.20 -1.60 7.57
CA ALA A 23 8.39 -2.54 8.66
C ALA A 23 7.15 -3.43 8.90
N ALA A 24 5.93 -2.88 8.78
CA ALA A 24 4.70 -3.64 8.94
C ALA A 24 4.49 -4.68 7.84
N VAL A 25 4.65 -4.29 6.57
CA VAL A 25 4.51 -5.20 5.41
C VAL A 25 5.57 -6.30 5.47
N GLU A 26 6.83 -5.96 5.78
CA GLU A 26 7.90 -6.94 5.90
C GLU A 26 7.72 -7.85 7.12
N LEU A 27 7.20 -7.36 8.24
CA LEU A 27 6.90 -8.19 9.40
C LEU A 27 5.78 -9.19 9.08
N ALA A 28 4.68 -8.77 8.45
CA ALA A 28 3.58 -9.65 8.07
C ALA A 28 4.08 -10.80 7.16
N ARG A 29 4.80 -10.47 6.10
CA ARG A 29 5.42 -11.45 5.18
C ARG A 29 6.29 -12.48 5.92
N ARG A 30 7.03 -12.04 6.93
CA ARG A 30 7.90 -12.94 7.71
C ARG A 30 7.12 -13.82 8.68
N VAL A 31 6.06 -13.29 9.28
CA VAL A 31 5.16 -14.08 10.14
C VAL A 31 4.50 -15.17 9.31
N GLU A 32 3.93 -14.84 8.14
CA GLU A 32 3.34 -15.83 7.22
C GLU A 32 4.32 -16.95 6.85
N GLN A 33 5.59 -16.61 6.63
CA GLN A 33 6.62 -17.58 6.25
C GLN A 33 7.15 -18.45 7.39
N ARG A 34 7.10 -17.96 8.64
CA ARG A 34 7.82 -18.57 9.77
C ARG A 34 6.92 -19.01 10.92
N CYS A 35 5.66 -18.62 10.88
CA CYS A 35 4.65 -18.95 11.89
C CYS A 35 3.44 -19.60 11.19
N PRO A 36 3.58 -20.84 10.66
CA PRO A 36 2.45 -21.57 10.05
C PRO A 36 1.29 -21.82 11.03
N GLU A 37 1.52 -21.68 12.34
CA GLU A 37 0.51 -21.72 13.39
C GLU A 37 -0.40 -20.48 13.43
N ALA A 38 -0.02 -19.38 12.79
CA ALA A 38 -0.87 -18.20 12.65
C ALA A 38 -2.04 -18.53 11.70
N VAL A 39 -3.27 -18.35 12.18
CA VAL A 39 -4.48 -18.57 11.39
C VAL A 39 -4.68 -17.45 10.38
N ASP A 40 -4.34 -16.23 10.76
CA ASP A 40 -4.46 -15.06 9.91
C ASP A 40 -3.38 -14.03 10.26
N VAL A 41 -2.91 -13.30 9.26
CA VAL A 41 -1.89 -12.25 9.38
C VAL A 41 -2.35 -11.03 8.60
N VAL A 42 -2.76 -9.99 9.32
CA VAL A 42 -3.32 -8.77 8.73
C VAL A 42 -2.38 -7.61 8.95
N ALA A 43 -1.70 -7.19 7.88
CA ALA A 43 -0.93 -5.96 7.88
C ALA A 43 -1.83 -4.71 7.88
N GLY A 44 -1.42 -3.70 8.63
CA GLY A 44 -1.98 -2.36 8.59
C GLY A 44 -0.88 -1.32 8.36
N ALA A 45 -1.24 -0.03 8.45
CA ALA A 45 -0.31 1.06 8.14
C ALA A 45 0.94 1.09 9.04
N ARG A 46 0.80 0.69 10.31
CA ARG A 46 1.88 0.66 11.31
C ARG A 46 1.74 -0.50 12.30
N THR A 47 0.96 -1.50 11.94
CA THR A 47 0.65 -2.61 12.84
C THR A 47 0.53 -3.91 12.05
N VAL A 48 0.73 -5.04 12.71
CA VAL A 48 0.37 -6.36 12.20
C VAL A 48 -0.49 -7.06 13.25
N LEU A 49 -1.69 -7.50 12.85
CA LEU A 49 -2.53 -8.38 13.65
C LEU A 49 -2.21 -9.82 13.28
N VAL A 50 -1.93 -10.66 14.28
CA VAL A 50 -1.68 -12.09 14.09
C VAL A 50 -2.66 -12.88 14.94
N THR A 51 -3.44 -13.72 14.29
CA THR A 51 -4.53 -14.49 14.92
C THR A 51 -4.07 -15.91 15.21
N ALA A 52 -4.25 -16.35 16.45
CA ALA A 52 -4.11 -17.74 16.86
C ALA A 52 -5.42 -18.50 16.59
N ARG A 53 -5.35 -19.84 16.62
CA ARG A 53 -6.53 -20.70 16.49
C ARG A 53 -7.58 -20.44 17.57
N ASP A 54 -7.12 -20.25 18.79
CA ASP A 54 -7.94 -20.03 19.97
C ASP A 54 -7.07 -19.42 21.09
N ALA A 55 -7.69 -19.15 22.24
CA ALA A 55 -7.01 -18.57 23.40
C ALA A 55 -5.89 -19.47 23.96
N THR A 56 -5.99 -20.80 23.80
CA THR A 56 -4.99 -21.75 24.33
C THR A 56 -3.72 -21.78 23.49
N ALA A 57 -3.83 -21.50 22.18
CA ALA A 57 -2.70 -21.38 21.26
C ALA A 57 -1.95 -20.04 21.37
N LEU A 58 -2.57 -19.01 21.98
CA LEU A 58 -2.04 -17.65 22.03
C LEU A 58 -0.66 -17.53 22.70
N PRO A 59 -0.36 -18.20 23.84
CA PRO A 59 0.96 -18.10 24.47
C PRO A 59 2.09 -18.69 23.60
N ALA A 60 1.83 -19.79 22.89
CA ALA A 60 2.79 -20.41 21.99
C ALA A 60 3.08 -19.48 20.80
N LEU A 61 2.03 -18.93 20.19
CA LEU A 61 2.17 -17.94 19.11
C LEU A 61 2.97 -16.71 19.57
N ARG A 62 2.68 -16.18 20.78
CA ARG A 62 3.44 -15.07 21.36
C ARG A 62 4.93 -15.40 21.46
N GLY A 63 5.28 -16.55 22.02
CA GLY A 63 6.68 -16.96 22.16
C GLY A 63 7.41 -17.03 20.81
N ARG A 64 6.74 -17.55 19.78
CA ARG A 64 7.28 -17.65 18.42
C ARG A 64 7.50 -16.28 17.77
N LEU A 65 6.58 -15.34 17.97
CA LEU A 65 6.73 -13.96 17.52
C LEU A 65 7.88 -13.25 18.26
N GLU A 66 8.01 -13.47 19.57
CA GLU A 66 9.11 -12.90 20.37
C GLU A 66 10.47 -13.45 19.89
N GLU A 67 10.57 -14.75 19.62
CA GLU A 67 11.75 -15.37 19.01
C GLU A 67 12.09 -14.78 17.64
N LEU A 68 11.08 -14.58 16.79
CA LEU A 68 11.24 -13.99 15.46
C LEU A 68 11.82 -12.57 15.55
N LEU A 69 11.27 -11.73 16.42
CA LEU A 69 11.73 -10.35 16.64
C LEU A 69 13.12 -10.28 17.30
N ALA A 70 13.44 -11.22 18.19
CA ALA A 70 14.75 -11.29 18.84
C ALA A 70 15.87 -11.64 17.86
N ARG A 71 15.60 -12.51 16.87
CA ARG A 71 16.56 -12.87 15.80
C ARG A 71 16.88 -11.66 14.93
N ASP A 72 15.91 -10.81 14.64
CA ASP A 72 16.12 -9.56 13.87
C ASP A 72 17.03 -8.58 14.60
N THR A 73 16.86 -8.42 15.91
CA THR A 73 17.70 -7.50 16.70
C THR A 73 19.17 -7.95 16.70
N ARG A 74 19.43 -9.26 16.58
CA ARG A 74 20.79 -9.83 16.50
C ARG A 74 21.36 -9.80 15.08
N ALA A 75 20.50 -9.75 14.06
CA ALA A 75 20.91 -9.59 12.67
C ALA A 75 21.02 -8.08 12.33
N ALA A 76 22.17 -7.47 12.61
CA ALA A 76 22.56 -6.20 12.00
C ALA A 76 22.54 -6.32 10.45
N PRO A 77 22.35 -5.24 9.68
CA PRO A 77 21.86 -5.33 8.30
C PRO A 77 22.90 -5.99 7.38
N ALA A 78 22.69 -7.27 7.09
CA ALA A 78 23.39 -7.93 6.00
C ALA A 78 22.80 -7.42 4.68
N GLU A 79 23.67 -6.95 3.79
CA GLU A 79 23.34 -6.62 2.42
C GLU A 79 22.51 -7.74 1.78
N ARG A 80 21.39 -7.35 1.19
CA ARG A 80 20.35 -8.23 0.68
C ARG A 80 20.90 -8.96 -0.57
N PRO A 81 21.12 -10.28 -0.55
CA PRO A 81 21.60 -10.97 -1.73
C PRO A 81 20.48 -11.10 -2.77
N PRO A 82 20.78 -11.04 -4.07
CA PRO A 82 19.79 -11.22 -5.12
C PRO A 82 19.54 -12.72 -5.32
N GLY A 83 18.26 -13.11 -5.28
CA GLY A 83 17.76 -14.36 -5.85
C GLY A 83 18.01 -15.62 -5.02
N GLY A 84 16.92 -16.21 -4.50
CA GLY A 84 16.92 -17.56 -3.95
C GLY A 84 15.50 -18.12 -3.93
N THR A 85 15.22 -19.02 -4.87
CA THR A 85 13.97 -19.77 -5.00
C THR A 85 14.00 -21.00 -4.09
N HIS A 86 13.03 -21.14 -3.18
CA HIS A 86 12.73 -22.43 -2.55
C HIS A 86 11.22 -22.61 -2.36
N ASP A 87 10.77 -23.80 -2.74
CA ASP A 87 9.41 -24.29 -2.86
C ASP A 87 9.06 -25.19 -1.66
N SER A 88 7.90 -24.95 -1.02
CA SER A 88 6.94 -25.99 -0.61
C SER A 88 5.78 -25.42 0.25
N GLY A 89 4.65 -25.11 -0.42
CA GLY A 89 3.26 -25.44 -0.04
C GLY A 89 2.59 -24.86 1.22
N HIS A 90 1.90 -23.72 1.11
CA HIS A 90 0.42 -23.58 1.11
C HIS A 90 0.02 -22.08 1.22
N HIS A 91 -0.04 -21.44 0.05
CA HIS A 91 -0.67 -20.18 -0.42
C HIS A 91 0.25 -19.72 -1.57
N ASP A 92 -0.27 -19.68 -2.80
CA ASP A 92 0.54 -19.44 -4.00
C ASP A 92 1.36 -18.15 -3.82
N GLY A 93 2.68 -18.30 -3.80
CA GLY A 93 3.67 -17.24 -3.66
C GLY A 93 3.71 -16.40 -4.94
N GLY A 94 2.58 -15.73 -5.20
CA GLY A 94 2.22 -15.12 -6.45
C GLY A 94 3.33 -14.24 -6.98
N ARG A 95 3.70 -14.50 -8.24
CA ARG A 95 4.49 -13.54 -9.02
C ARG A 95 3.85 -12.17 -8.85
N VAL A 96 4.64 -11.16 -8.51
CA VAL A 96 4.17 -9.76 -8.51
C VAL A 96 3.53 -9.48 -9.86
N ARG A 97 2.20 -9.27 -9.88
CA ARG A 97 1.46 -9.02 -11.11
C ARG A 97 1.52 -7.53 -11.43
N ASP A 98 1.66 -7.19 -12.71
CA ASP A 98 1.44 -5.83 -13.20
C ASP A 98 -0.02 -5.69 -13.64
N VAL A 99 -0.80 -4.94 -12.88
CA VAL A 99 -2.22 -4.65 -13.14
C VAL A 99 -2.35 -3.21 -13.63
N VAL A 100 -3.07 -3.00 -14.74
CA VAL A 100 -3.38 -1.66 -15.26
C VAL A 100 -4.86 -1.38 -15.03
N LEU A 101 -5.17 -0.27 -14.35
CA LEU A 101 -6.53 0.20 -14.11
C LEU A 101 -6.80 1.44 -14.97
N ASP A 102 -7.81 1.34 -15.83
CA ASP A 102 -8.29 2.45 -16.64
C ASP A 102 -9.14 3.40 -15.79
N VAL A 103 -8.79 4.68 -15.78
CA VAL A 103 -9.41 5.69 -14.92
C VAL A 103 -9.90 6.87 -15.74
N ARG A 104 -11.16 7.24 -15.49
CA ARG A 104 -11.71 8.55 -15.84
C ARG A 104 -11.39 9.49 -14.68
N TYR A 105 -10.56 10.50 -14.91
CA TYR A 105 -10.21 11.50 -13.89
C TYR A 105 -11.32 12.56 -13.77
N ASP A 106 -12.47 12.13 -13.27
CA ASP A 106 -13.72 12.89 -13.12
C ASP A 106 -14.13 13.07 -11.64
N GLY A 107 -13.19 12.83 -10.72
CA GLY A 107 -13.50 12.83 -9.29
C GLY A 107 -13.84 14.22 -8.75
N PRO A 108 -14.80 14.32 -7.80
CA PRO A 108 -15.26 15.60 -7.26
C PRO A 108 -14.19 16.37 -6.47
N ASP A 109 -13.14 15.70 -5.97
CA ASP A 109 -12.06 16.34 -5.22
C ASP A 109 -10.82 16.59 -6.09
N LEU A 110 -10.86 16.27 -7.39
CA LEU A 110 -9.67 16.29 -8.24
C LEU A 110 -8.98 17.66 -8.29
N SER A 111 -9.75 18.75 -8.42
CA SER A 111 -9.19 20.11 -8.43
C SER A 111 -8.63 20.49 -7.06
N GLU A 112 -9.38 20.21 -5.98
CA GLU A 112 -8.93 20.53 -4.61
C GLU A 112 -7.66 19.75 -4.24
N VAL A 113 -7.54 18.49 -4.64
CA VAL A 113 -6.31 17.72 -4.46
C VAL A 113 -5.16 18.30 -5.24
N ALA A 114 -5.41 18.81 -6.46
CA ALA A 114 -4.38 19.46 -7.26
C ALA A 114 -3.89 20.76 -6.57
N ASP A 115 -4.81 21.55 -6.04
CA ASP A 115 -4.50 22.77 -5.28
C ASP A 115 -3.70 22.46 -4.00
N LEU A 116 -4.13 21.46 -3.22
CA LEU A 116 -3.39 20.98 -2.03
C LEU A 116 -1.99 20.47 -2.37
N ALA A 117 -1.82 19.96 -3.57
CA ALA A 117 -0.53 19.48 -4.07
C ALA A 117 0.32 20.57 -4.73
N GLU A 118 -0.18 21.80 -4.84
CA GLU A 118 0.42 22.90 -5.61
C GLU A 118 0.70 22.51 -7.08
N LEU A 119 -0.23 21.76 -7.68
CA LEU A 119 -0.15 21.26 -9.05
C LEU A 119 -1.38 21.71 -9.85
N SER A 120 -1.24 21.80 -11.18
CA SER A 120 -2.42 21.77 -12.04
C SER A 120 -3.06 20.38 -12.02
N THR A 121 -4.36 20.29 -12.33
CA THR A 121 -5.06 19.01 -12.48
C THR A 121 -4.34 18.06 -13.44
N ASP A 122 -3.91 18.55 -14.61
CA ASP A 122 -3.15 17.74 -15.57
C ASP A 122 -1.81 17.27 -15.00
N ALA A 123 -1.12 18.11 -14.24
CA ALA A 123 0.14 17.75 -13.61
C ALA A 123 -0.09 16.66 -12.55
N LEU A 124 -1.13 16.77 -11.72
CA LEU A 124 -1.54 15.75 -10.76
C LEU A 124 -1.88 14.42 -11.44
N ILE A 125 -2.66 14.45 -12.52
CA ILE A 125 -3.03 13.26 -13.29
C ILE A 125 -1.79 12.58 -13.88
N ARG A 126 -0.89 13.34 -14.52
CA ARG A 126 0.38 12.80 -15.02
C ARG A 126 1.22 12.20 -13.89
N ARG A 127 1.22 12.85 -12.72
CA ARG A 127 1.91 12.39 -11.51
C ARG A 127 1.42 11.03 -11.05
N HIS A 128 0.11 10.90 -10.91
CA HIS A 128 -0.55 9.71 -10.42
C HIS A 128 -0.30 8.51 -11.33
N GLN A 129 -0.35 8.72 -12.66
CA GLN A 129 -0.08 7.69 -13.65
C GLN A 129 1.40 7.29 -13.73
N ALA A 130 2.32 8.20 -13.41
CA ALA A 130 3.76 7.93 -13.45
C ALA A 130 4.27 7.12 -12.24
N ILE A 131 3.46 6.95 -11.20
CA ILE A 131 3.81 6.15 -10.03
C ILE A 131 3.52 4.68 -10.32
N THR A 132 4.51 3.81 -10.07
CA THR A 132 4.26 2.39 -9.90
C THR A 132 3.73 2.18 -8.48
N TRP A 133 2.43 1.94 -8.37
CA TRP A 133 1.80 1.68 -7.09
C TRP A 133 2.01 0.22 -6.70
N ARG A 134 2.10 -0.07 -5.40
CA ARG A 134 2.14 -1.42 -4.85
C ARG A 134 0.99 -1.61 -3.87
N ALA A 135 0.24 -2.70 -4.02
CA ALA A 135 -0.75 -3.13 -3.06
C ALA A 135 -0.04 -3.55 -1.76
N ALA A 136 -0.02 -2.68 -0.75
CA ALA A 136 0.70 -2.92 0.48
C ALA A 136 -0.02 -3.96 1.36
N PHE A 137 -1.35 -3.82 1.51
CA PHE A 137 -2.21 -4.73 2.25
C PHE A 137 -3.68 -4.54 1.84
N GLY A 138 -4.47 -5.59 2.01
CA GLY A 138 -5.93 -5.54 1.87
C GLY A 138 -6.61 -5.17 3.18
N GLY A 139 -7.83 -4.61 3.13
CA GLY A 139 -8.60 -4.29 4.32
C GLY A 139 -9.80 -3.40 4.00
N PHE A 140 -10.51 -2.90 5.02
CA PHE A 140 -11.73 -2.07 4.89
C PHE A 140 -12.95 -2.79 4.29
N ALA A 141 -12.83 -3.37 3.10
CA ALA A 141 -13.87 -4.14 2.42
C ALA A 141 -13.24 -5.20 1.50
N PRO A 142 -13.95 -6.28 1.14
CA PRO A 142 -13.47 -7.25 0.15
C PRO A 142 -13.05 -6.57 -1.16
N GLY A 143 -11.82 -6.82 -1.61
CA GLY A 143 -11.23 -6.21 -2.81
C GLY A 143 -10.68 -4.79 -2.64
N PHE A 144 -10.73 -4.19 -1.44
CA PHE A 144 -10.11 -2.89 -1.17
C PHE A 144 -8.65 -3.08 -0.73
N PHE A 145 -7.74 -2.47 -1.49
CA PHE A 145 -6.30 -2.52 -1.23
C PHE A 145 -5.72 -1.13 -1.05
N TYR A 146 -4.89 -0.99 -0.02
CA TYR A 146 -4.11 0.22 0.25
C TYR A 146 -2.88 0.20 -0.65
N LEU A 147 -2.92 1.01 -1.70
CA LEU A 147 -1.82 1.17 -2.65
C LEU A 147 -0.88 2.26 -2.15
N VAL A 148 0.42 2.03 -2.28
CA VAL A 148 1.46 3.03 -2.00
C VAL A 148 2.44 3.13 -3.15
N ASP A 149 3.17 4.23 -3.23
CA ASP A 149 4.32 4.30 -4.12
C ASP A 149 5.28 3.14 -3.81
N GLU A 150 5.67 2.33 -4.80
CA GLU A 150 6.59 1.19 -4.62
C GLU A 150 7.86 1.61 -3.86
N ARG A 151 8.35 2.83 -4.08
CA ARG A 151 9.54 3.38 -3.41
C ARG A 151 9.37 3.52 -1.89
N ASP A 152 8.15 3.54 -1.37
CA ASP A 152 7.86 3.61 0.07
C ASP A 152 8.11 2.29 0.80
N LEU A 153 8.18 1.17 0.07
CA LEU A 153 8.44 -0.16 0.64
C LEU A 153 9.86 -0.67 0.31
N THR A 154 10.56 -0.06 -0.65
CA THR A 154 11.96 -0.43 -0.96
C THR A 154 12.99 0.34 -0.13
N GLY A 155 12.56 1.28 0.71
CA GLY A 155 13.46 2.04 1.58
C GLY A 155 14.29 3.10 0.87
N ASP A 156 13.87 3.57 -0.32
CA ASP A 156 14.47 4.77 -0.93
C ASP A 156 13.99 6.01 -0.14
N GLY A 157 14.72 6.25 0.95
CA GLY A 157 14.40 7.12 2.09
C GLY A 157 14.35 8.61 1.81
N THR A 158 13.87 9.03 0.63
CA THR A 158 13.50 10.41 0.37
C THR A 158 12.12 10.70 0.96
N VAL A 159 12.04 10.68 2.30
CA VAL A 159 11.03 11.47 3.00
C VAL A 159 11.48 12.92 2.82
N SER A 160 10.77 13.69 2.00
CA SER A 160 11.00 15.13 1.87
C SER A 160 10.85 15.77 3.25
N ARG A 161 11.98 15.97 3.92
CA ARG A 161 12.10 16.89 5.04
C ARG A 161 12.08 18.28 4.40
N GLY A 162 11.00 19.02 4.59
CA GLY A 162 10.94 20.42 4.19
C GLY A 162 12.10 21.18 4.84
N ASP A 163 12.85 21.96 4.06
CA ASP A 163 12.90 23.43 4.17
C ASP A 163 13.91 24.03 3.18
N ARG A 164 13.52 25.21 2.65
CA ARG A 164 14.32 26.40 2.31
C ARG A 164 15.59 26.31 1.44
N ALA A 165 15.49 27.05 0.33
CA ALA A 165 16.49 27.87 -0.36
C ALA A 165 17.95 27.85 0.15
N ALA A 166 18.87 27.45 -0.73
CA ALA A 166 20.10 28.20 -1.00
C ALA A 166 20.74 27.77 -2.33
N THR A 167 21.04 28.78 -3.13
CA THR A 167 21.94 28.85 -4.30
C THR A 167 23.26 28.08 -4.16
N GLY A 168 23.72 27.47 -5.25
CA GLY A 168 25.09 27.01 -5.39
C GLY A 168 25.29 26.14 -6.63
N ALA A 169 25.80 26.74 -7.70
CA ALA A 169 26.19 26.03 -8.92
C ALA A 169 27.38 25.10 -8.65
N ASN A 170 27.31 23.85 -9.12
CA ASN A 170 28.44 23.25 -9.82
C ASN A 170 28.01 22.12 -10.76
N GLY A 171 28.52 22.17 -11.98
CA GLY A 171 28.19 21.24 -13.06
C GLY A 171 28.92 19.91 -12.90
N GLY A 172 28.16 18.84 -12.75
CA GLY A 172 28.59 17.47 -12.96
C GLY A 172 27.57 16.79 -13.87
N ARG A 173 27.95 16.48 -15.11
CA ARG A 173 27.09 15.84 -16.11
C ARG A 173 26.80 14.39 -15.68
N ALA A 174 25.65 14.18 -15.05
CA ALA A 174 25.11 12.86 -14.75
C ALA A 174 24.71 12.13 -16.06
N PRO A 175 24.78 10.79 -16.11
CA PRO A 175 24.39 10.01 -17.29
C PRO A 175 22.90 10.19 -17.59
N ALA A 176 22.53 10.00 -18.85
CA ALA A 176 21.16 10.13 -19.38
C ALA A 176 20.22 9.04 -18.82
N GLY A 177 19.86 9.15 -17.55
CA GLY A 177 18.67 8.56 -16.96
C GLY A 177 17.78 9.72 -16.54
N GLY A 178 16.58 9.83 -17.12
CA GLY A 178 15.63 10.87 -16.74
C GLY A 178 15.43 10.88 -15.22
N ARG A 179 15.36 12.07 -14.60
CA ARG A 179 15.05 12.22 -13.17
C ARG A 179 13.82 11.36 -12.87
N PRO A 180 13.86 10.48 -11.85
CA PRO A 180 12.69 9.68 -11.51
C PRO A 180 11.50 10.62 -11.30
N PRO A 181 10.28 10.22 -11.71
CA PRO A 181 9.11 11.04 -11.46
C PRO A 181 9.10 11.36 -9.96
N GLU A 182 8.86 12.62 -9.60
CA GLU A 182 8.87 13.06 -8.19
C GLU A 182 7.91 12.18 -7.32
N ARG A 183 7.68 12.46 -6.03
CA ARG A 183 6.60 11.81 -5.24
C ARG A 183 5.32 12.63 -5.16
N LEU A 184 4.15 12.00 -5.18
CA LEU A 184 2.91 12.73 -4.86
C LEU A 184 3.03 13.27 -3.42
N PRO A 185 2.64 14.53 -3.17
CA PRO A 185 2.58 15.03 -1.80
C PRO A 185 1.53 14.27 -0.99
N VAL A 186 1.64 14.35 0.34
CA VAL A 186 0.67 13.73 1.25
C VAL A 186 -0.66 14.46 1.13
N VAL A 187 -1.73 13.74 0.80
CA VAL A 187 -3.07 14.32 0.60
C VAL A 187 -3.94 14.04 1.83
N PRO A 188 -4.29 15.02 2.66
CA PRO A 188 -5.05 14.75 3.87
C PRO A 188 -6.46 14.21 3.55
N ARG A 189 -6.99 13.40 4.47
CA ARG A 189 -8.38 12.95 4.44
C ARG A 189 -9.35 14.14 4.52
N LEU A 190 -10.59 13.92 4.11
CA LEU A 190 -11.68 14.84 4.42
C LEU A 190 -11.84 15.00 5.93
N GLY A 191 -12.22 16.21 6.37
CA GLY A 191 -12.54 16.47 7.78
C GLY A 191 -13.73 15.66 8.30
N ALA A 192 -14.67 15.31 7.42
CA ALA A 192 -15.77 14.39 7.69
C ALA A 192 -15.93 13.40 6.54
N PRO A 193 -16.17 12.09 6.80
CA PRO A 193 -16.37 11.12 5.75
C PRO A 193 -17.67 11.36 4.98
N ARG A 194 -17.67 11.07 3.68
CA ARG A 194 -18.89 10.99 2.89
C ARG A 194 -19.74 9.83 3.41
N PRO A 195 -21.06 10.00 3.52
CA PRO A 195 -21.96 8.90 3.86
C PRO A 195 -21.98 7.82 2.77
N ARG A 196 -21.67 8.20 1.53
CA ARG A 196 -21.62 7.30 0.39
C ARG A 196 -20.56 7.75 -0.62
N VAL A 197 -19.64 6.84 -0.93
CA VAL A 197 -18.68 6.87 -2.03
C VAL A 197 -19.12 5.80 -3.04
N PRO A 198 -19.25 6.11 -4.33
CA PRO A 198 -19.62 5.12 -5.34
C PRO A 198 -18.57 4.01 -5.51
N ALA A 199 -19.01 2.82 -5.92
CA ALA A 199 -18.10 1.77 -6.38
C ALA A 199 -17.25 2.26 -7.57
N GLY A 200 -16.03 1.77 -7.69
CA GLY A 200 -15.07 2.20 -8.71
C GLY A 200 -14.40 3.56 -8.44
N SER A 201 -14.74 4.26 -7.36
CA SER A 201 -14.09 5.54 -7.04
C SER A 201 -12.60 5.34 -6.74
N VAL A 202 -11.75 6.14 -7.38
CA VAL A 202 -10.32 6.20 -7.13
C VAL A 202 -10.07 7.31 -6.10
N GLY A 203 -9.50 6.96 -4.96
CA GLY A 203 -9.29 7.86 -3.84
C GLY A 203 -7.82 8.02 -3.45
N LEU A 204 -7.49 9.18 -2.90
CA LEU A 204 -6.23 9.47 -2.21
C LEU A 204 -6.49 9.82 -0.73
N ALA A 205 -5.63 9.30 0.14
CA ALA A 205 -5.59 9.66 1.56
C ALA A 205 -4.20 9.41 2.14
N ASP A 206 -3.64 10.42 2.77
CA ASP A 206 -2.26 10.52 3.22
C ASP A 206 -1.30 10.15 2.08
N ARG A 207 -0.58 9.03 2.23
CA ARG A 207 0.33 8.47 1.22
C ARG A 207 -0.31 7.40 0.34
N PHE A 208 -1.58 7.07 0.60
CA PHE A 208 -2.25 5.93 0.00
C PHE A 208 -3.11 6.35 -1.19
N CYS A 209 -3.17 5.45 -2.17
CA CYS A 209 -4.20 5.39 -3.20
C CYS A 209 -5.03 4.12 -3.02
N ALA A 210 -6.29 4.14 -3.43
CA ALA A 210 -7.14 2.95 -3.42
C ALA A 210 -8.28 3.12 -4.42
N VAL A 211 -8.87 1.98 -4.79
CA VAL A 211 -10.14 1.95 -5.52
C VAL A 211 -11.20 1.32 -4.62
N TYR A 212 -12.33 2.01 -4.48
CA TYR A 212 -13.47 1.50 -3.72
C TYR A 212 -14.16 0.36 -4.49
N PRO A 213 -14.15 -0.90 -4.00
CA PRO A 213 -14.71 -2.04 -4.74
C PRO A 213 -16.24 -2.03 -4.78
N GLY A 214 -16.87 -1.38 -3.80
CA GLY A 214 -18.32 -1.26 -3.66
C GLY A 214 -18.70 0.09 -3.07
N ALA A 215 -20.00 0.40 -3.08
CA ALA A 215 -20.48 1.64 -2.49
C ALA A 215 -20.42 1.58 -0.96
N SER A 216 -19.71 2.51 -0.33
CA SER A 216 -19.51 2.54 1.12
C SER A 216 -19.32 3.98 1.63
N PRO A 217 -19.47 4.25 2.94
CA PRO A 217 -18.96 5.49 3.52
C PRO A 217 -17.44 5.61 3.31
N GLY A 218 -16.91 6.84 3.22
CA GLY A 218 -15.48 7.03 2.97
C GLY A 218 -15.01 8.47 3.11
N GLY A 219 -13.84 8.67 3.73
CA GLY A 219 -13.24 9.99 3.94
C GLY A 219 -12.04 10.30 3.04
N TRP A 220 -11.85 9.54 1.96
CA TRP A 220 -10.76 9.77 1.02
C TRP A 220 -11.16 10.81 -0.02
N ARG A 221 -10.17 11.52 -0.56
CA ARG A 221 -10.35 12.49 -1.63
C ARG A 221 -10.45 11.77 -2.96
N LEU A 222 -11.57 11.89 -3.66
CA LEU A 222 -11.90 11.15 -4.87
C LEU A 222 -11.41 11.92 -6.10
N ILE A 223 -10.48 11.32 -6.86
CA ILE A 223 -9.81 11.94 -8.01
C ILE A 223 -10.29 11.39 -9.36
N GLY A 224 -11.02 10.28 -9.36
CA GLY A 224 -11.54 9.66 -10.58
C GLY A 224 -12.37 8.42 -10.32
N THR A 225 -12.72 7.73 -11.39
CA THR A 225 -13.53 6.50 -11.37
C THR A 225 -12.97 5.47 -12.35
N THR A 226 -13.12 4.19 -12.03
CA THR A 226 -12.80 3.06 -12.91
C THR A 226 -13.97 2.09 -12.95
N ASP A 227 -14.16 1.45 -14.10
CA ASP A 227 -15.15 0.38 -14.29
C ASP A 227 -14.56 -1.01 -14.01
N ALA A 228 -13.29 -1.07 -13.56
CA ALA A 228 -12.66 -2.33 -13.19
C ALA A 228 -13.42 -2.99 -12.01
N PRO A 229 -13.80 -4.27 -12.12
CA PRO A 229 -14.39 -5.02 -11.02
C PRO A 229 -13.28 -5.51 -10.07
N LEU A 230 -13.11 -4.78 -8.95
CA LEU A 230 -12.08 -5.04 -7.93
C LEU A 230 -12.39 -6.28 -7.08
N TRP A 231 -13.68 -6.62 -6.95
CA TRP A 231 -14.18 -7.80 -6.27
C TRP A 231 -15.30 -8.44 -7.09
N ASP A 232 -15.19 -9.73 -7.33
CA ASP A 232 -16.17 -10.53 -8.07
C ASP A 232 -16.18 -11.96 -7.51
N PRO A 233 -17.19 -12.35 -6.72
CA PRO A 233 -17.22 -13.65 -6.03
C PRO A 233 -17.28 -14.85 -6.97
N ASP A 234 -17.65 -14.64 -8.23
CA ASP A 234 -17.79 -15.71 -9.22
C ASP A 234 -16.47 -15.99 -9.97
N ARG A 235 -15.41 -15.20 -9.72
CA ARG A 235 -14.06 -15.44 -10.28
C ARG A 235 -13.29 -16.50 -9.49
N PRO A 236 -12.40 -17.26 -10.15
CA PRO A 236 -11.46 -18.15 -9.46
C PRO A 236 -10.62 -17.43 -8.41
N GLU A 237 -10.20 -16.20 -8.71
CA GLU A 237 -9.60 -15.26 -7.76
C GLU A 237 -10.55 -14.07 -7.58
N PRO A 238 -11.33 -14.03 -6.49
CA PRO A 238 -12.36 -13.01 -6.33
C PRO A 238 -11.85 -11.58 -6.27
N ALA A 239 -10.68 -11.36 -5.67
CA ALA A 239 -10.05 -10.06 -5.60
C ALA A 239 -9.16 -9.83 -6.84
N LEU A 240 -9.35 -8.69 -7.51
CA LEU A 240 -8.51 -8.32 -8.66
C LEU A 240 -7.05 -8.09 -8.27
N LEU A 241 -6.83 -7.64 -7.04
CA LEU A 241 -5.52 -7.32 -6.48
C LEU A 241 -5.21 -8.27 -5.32
N ALA A 242 -3.92 -8.52 -5.11
CA ALA A 242 -3.37 -9.22 -3.96
C ALA A 242 -2.23 -8.40 -3.34
N PRO A 243 -1.88 -8.62 -2.06
CA PRO A 243 -0.71 -7.96 -1.47
C PRO A 243 0.54 -8.23 -2.32
N GLY A 244 1.31 -7.17 -2.60
CA GLY A 244 2.52 -7.23 -3.42
C GLY A 244 2.33 -6.85 -4.89
N ASP A 245 1.12 -6.93 -5.45
CA ASP A 245 0.86 -6.57 -6.85
C ASP A 245 1.28 -5.12 -7.17
N ARG A 246 1.76 -4.92 -8.40
CA ARG A 246 2.05 -3.60 -8.97
C ARG A 246 0.83 -3.10 -9.72
N VAL A 247 0.41 -1.87 -9.43
CA VAL A 247 -0.73 -1.23 -10.07
C VAL A 247 -0.25 0.02 -10.81
N ARG A 248 -0.67 0.16 -12.07
CA ARG A 248 -0.53 1.40 -12.84
C ARG A 248 -1.91 1.90 -13.21
N PHE A 249 -2.06 3.22 -13.19
CA PHE A 249 -3.28 3.86 -13.63
C PHE A 249 -3.08 4.45 -15.02
N ARG A 250 -4.08 4.30 -15.89
CA ARG A 250 -4.07 4.84 -17.24
C ARG A 250 -5.32 5.70 -17.44
N SER A 251 -5.13 6.95 -17.81
CA SER A 251 -6.23 7.85 -18.14
C SER A 251 -6.96 7.35 -19.37
N VAL A 252 -8.29 7.27 -19.29
CA VAL A 252 -9.17 7.05 -20.44
C VAL A 252 -10.10 8.24 -20.58
N HIS A 253 -10.25 8.71 -21.81
CA HIS A 253 -11.29 9.69 -22.15
C HIS A 253 -12.51 8.94 -22.64
N PRO A 254 -13.73 9.44 -22.39
CA PRO A 254 -14.91 8.88 -23.03
C PRO A 254 -14.68 8.90 -24.54
N GLN A 255 -14.75 7.73 -25.17
CA GLN A 255 -14.80 7.62 -26.62
C GLN A 255 -16.01 8.44 -27.06
N GLY A 256 -15.78 9.56 -27.74
CA GLY A 256 -16.85 10.38 -28.28
C GLY A 256 -17.76 9.48 -29.09
N GLY A 257 -18.99 9.26 -28.61
CA GLY A 257 -19.97 8.47 -29.33
C GLY A 257 -20.20 9.12 -30.68
N SER A 258 -19.71 8.48 -31.75
CA SER A 258 -20.16 8.77 -33.10
C SER A 258 -21.67 8.56 -33.11
N ARG A 259 -22.42 9.65 -33.19
CA ARG A 259 -23.81 9.65 -33.66
C ARG A 259 -23.82 10.22 -35.06
#